data_AF-A0AAX4Y349-F1
#
_entry.id   AF-A0AAX4Y349-F1
#
_cell.length_a   1.000
_cell.length_b   1.000
_cell.length_c   1.000
_cell.angle_alpha   90.00
_cell.angle_beta   90.00
_cell.angle_gamma   90.00
#
_symmetry.space_group_name_H-M   'P 1'
#
loop_
_entity.id
_entity.type
_entity.pdbx_description
1 polymer ?
#
loop_
_entity_poly.entity_id
_entity_poly.type
_entity_poly.pdbx_seq_one_letter_code
_entity_poly.pdbx_strand_id
1 'polypeptide(L)'
;YLASCEEEVTGKGGIECVLPELPPIQFAIVGEPTEMQPATAEKGLMVLDVTAYGKAGHAARNEGDNAIYKVLEDIAWFREHHFEKVSPLLGPVKMS
;
A
#
# COMPACT_ATOMS: atom_id res chain seq x y z
N TYR A 1 -18.97 -11.59 -19.49
CA TYR A 1 -19.13 -10.26 -18.87
C TYR A 1 -19.33 -10.47 -17.38
N LEU A 2 -18.66 -9.69 -16.55
CA LEU A 2 -18.77 -9.72 -15.10
C LEU A 2 -19.06 -8.30 -14.63
N ALA A 3 -20.12 -8.13 -13.83
CA ALA A 3 -20.37 -6.91 -13.07
C ALA A 3 -20.03 -7.22 -11.61
N SER A 4 -18.86 -6.78 -11.15
CA SER A 4 -18.39 -6.99 -9.78
C SER A 4 -19.00 -5.98 -8.80
N CYS A 5 -18.80 -6.22 -7.51
CA CYS A 5 -19.16 -5.33 -6.40
C CYS A 5 -17.96 -5.15 -5.45
N GLU A 6 -18.13 -4.34 -4.40
CA GLU A 6 -17.15 -4.11 -3.31
C GLU A 6 -15.77 -3.55 -3.72
N GLU A 7 -15.64 -2.99 -4.93
CA GLU A 7 -14.39 -2.43 -5.46
C GLU A 7 -13.86 -1.30 -4.56
N GLU A 8 -14.70 -0.30 -4.27
CA GLU A 8 -14.38 0.90 -3.47
C GLU A 8 -13.88 0.61 -2.04
N VAL A 9 -14.10 -0.61 -1.54
CA VAL A 9 -13.69 -1.03 -0.19
C VAL A 9 -12.68 -2.18 -0.20
N THR A 10 -12.24 -2.61 -1.38
CA THR A 10 -11.36 -3.79 -1.56
C THR A 10 -11.94 -5.01 -0.84
N GLY A 11 -13.25 -5.22 -0.97
CA GLY A 11 -13.96 -6.24 -0.23
C GLY A 11 -13.66 -7.66 -0.72
N LYS A 12 -13.55 -8.60 0.23
CA LYS A 12 -13.28 -10.02 -0.04
C LYS A 12 -14.42 -10.70 -0.81
N GLY A 13 -15.63 -10.13 -0.82
CA GLY A 13 -16.79 -10.60 -1.57
C GLY A 13 -16.87 -10.04 -2.99
N GLY A 14 -15.96 -9.14 -3.38
CA GLY A 14 -15.89 -8.57 -4.72
C GLY A 14 -15.27 -9.51 -5.75
N ILE A 15 -14.51 -8.94 -6.70
CA ILE A 15 -13.90 -9.70 -7.80
C ILE A 15 -12.98 -10.84 -7.32
N GLU A 16 -12.30 -10.68 -6.18
CA GLU A 16 -11.36 -11.65 -5.61
C GLU A 16 -11.99 -13.04 -5.43
N CYS A 17 -13.25 -13.12 -5.00
CA CYS A 17 -13.90 -14.41 -4.76
C CYS A 17 -14.39 -15.11 -6.03
N VAL A 18 -14.62 -14.36 -7.11
CA VAL A 18 -15.16 -14.90 -8.37
C VAL A 18 -14.05 -15.35 -9.32
N LEU A 19 -12.87 -14.70 -9.29
CA LEU A 19 -11.76 -15.02 -10.20
C LEU A 19 -11.39 -16.51 -10.25
N PRO A 20 -11.33 -17.27 -9.13
CA PRO A 20 -11.01 -18.70 -9.16
C PRO A 20 -12.07 -19.58 -9.85
N GLU A 21 -13.33 -19.10 -9.93
CA GLU A 21 -14.46 -19.84 -10.51
C GLU A 21 -14.60 -19.63 -12.02
N LEU A 22 -13.84 -18.68 -12.59
CA LEU A 22 -13.86 -18.37 -14.01
C LEU A 22 -12.90 -19.27 -14.80
N PRO A 23 -13.20 -19.55 -16.08
CA PRO A 23 -12.22 -20.19 -16.96
C PRO A 23 -10.97 -19.29 -17.13
N PRO A 24 -9.84 -19.84 -17.63
CA PRO A 24 -8.62 -19.08 -17.84
C PRO A 24 -8.85 -17.79 -18.65
N ILE A 25 -8.42 -16.66 -18.09
CA ILE A 25 -8.56 -15.33 -18.68
C ILE A 25 -7.23 -14.95 -19.36
N GLN A 26 -7.27 -14.67 -20.66
CA GLN A 26 -6.09 -14.30 -21.44
C GLN A 26 -5.77 -12.80 -21.33
N PHE A 27 -6.81 -11.97 -21.16
CA PHE A 27 -6.74 -10.53 -21.02
C PHE A 27 -8.06 -9.99 -20.46
N ALA A 28 -8.04 -8.84 -19.78
CA ALA A 28 -9.21 -8.17 -19.23
C ALA A 28 -9.22 -6.68 -19.56
N ILE A 29 -10.42 -6.11 -19.67
CA ILE A 29 -10.66 -4.66 -19.76
C ILE A 29 -11.44 -4.27 -18.50
N VAL A 30 -10.93 -3.31 -17.73
CA VAL A 30 -11.60 -2.74 -16.56
C VAL A 30 -12.16 -1.38 -16.95
N GLY A 31 -13.46 -1.18 -16.73
CA GLY A 31 -14.18 0.01 -17.17
C GLY A 31 -14.17 1.12 -16.14
N GLU A 32 -13.12 1.94 -16.14
CA GLU A 32 -12.97 3.13 -15.28
C GLU A 32 -12.98 4.43 -16.10
N PRO A 33 -13.30 5.59 -15.51
CA PRO A 33 -13.38 6.87 -16.21
C PRO A 33 -12.00 7.37 -16.65
N THR A 34 -11.56 6.92 -17.82
CA THR A 34 -10.24 7.22 -18.42
C THR A 34 -10.34 8.11 -19.67
N GLU A 35 -11.49 8.73 -19.91
CA GLU A 35 -11.78 9.50 -21.15
C GLU A 35 -11.53 8.69 -22.43
N MET A 36 -11.79 7.37 -22.36
CA MET A 36 -11.52 6.40 -23.43
C MET A 36 -10.05 6.27 -23.81
N GLN A 37 -9.13 6.74 -22.96
CA GLN A 37 -7.69 6.55 -23.12
C GLN A 37 -7.24 5.29 -22.37
N PRO A 38 -6.37 4.46 -22.95
CA PRO A 38 -5.95 3.22 -22.30
C PRO A 38 -4.97 3.49 -21.15
N ALA A 39 -5.40 3.24 -19.92
CA ALA A 39 -4.51 3.14 -18.76
C ALA A 39 -3.79 1.78 -18.79
N THR A 40 -2.55 1.76 -19.25
CA THR A 40 -1.74 0.53 -19.41
C THR A 40 -0.81 0.24 -18.24
N ALA A 41 -0.82 1.11 -17.22
CA ALA A 41 -0.09 0.94 -15.98
C ALA A 41 -0.90 1.56 -14.83
N GLU A 42 -0.87 0.93 -13.66
CA GLU A 42 -1.58 1.36 -12.45
C GLU A 42 -0.66 1.20 -11.23
N LYS A 43 -0.81 2.08 -10.23
CA LYS A 43 -0.04 1.98 -8.98
C LYS A 43 -0.74 1.02 -8.02
N GLY A 44 0.02 0.11 -7.43
CA GLY A 44 -0.46 -0.69 -6.29
C GLY A 44 -0.54 0.12 -5.00
N LEU A 45 -1.11 -0.51 -3.97
CA LEU A 45 -1.23 0.02 -2.62
C LEU A 45 -0.74 -1.02 -1.61
N MET A 46 0.03 -0.57 -0.61
CA MET A 46 0.42 -1.39 0.54
C MET A 46 0.40 -0.53 1.79
N VAL A 47 -0.17 -1.05 2.86
CA VAL A 47 -0.16 -0.44 4.19
C VAL A 47 0.72 -1.28 5.09
N LEU A 48 1.63 -0.64 5.83
CA LEU A 48 2.55 -1.30 6.75
C LEU A 48 2.35 -0.76 8.16
N ASP A 49 2.04 -1.66 9.09
CA ASP A 49 2.03 -1.35 10.53
C ASP A 49 3.42 -1.61 11.12
N VAL A 50 4.06 -0.55 11.62
CA VAL A 50 5.35 -0.62 12.30
C VAL A 50 5.17 -0.30 13.78
N THR A 51 5.63 -1.19 14.66
CA THR A 51 5.50 -1.02 16.12
C THR A 51 6.87 -0.99 16.78
N ALA A 52 7.17 0.11 17.48
CA ALA A 52 8.35 0.22 18.33
C ALA A 52 8.00 -0.07 19.79
N TYR A 53 8.77 -0.95 20.41
CA TYR A 53 8.60 -1.32 21.82
C TYR A 53 9.69 -0.67 22.67
N GLY A 54 9.26 0.02 23.72
CA GLY A 54 10.14 0.61 24.74
C GLY A 54 10.12 -0.18 26.04
N LYS A 55 10.55 0.48 27.11
CA LYS A 55 10.49 -0.05 28.48
C LYS A 55 9.97 1.03 29.42
N ALA A 56 9.03 0.69 30.29
CA ALA A 56 8.49 1.62 31.28
C ALA A 56 9.56 2.04 32.30
N GLY A 57 9.41 3.25 32.85
CA GLY A 57 10.29 3.81 33.87
C GLY A 57 9.77 5.16 34.37
N HIS A 58 10.32 5.65 35.48
CA HIS A 58 9.97 6.98 35.98
C HIS A 58 10.69 8.06 35.17
N ALA A 59 9.93 8.93 34.49
CA ALA A 59 10.50 10.03 33.69
C ALA A 59 11.44 10.94 34.50
N ALA A 60 11.09 11.24 35.77
CA ALA A 60 11.92 12.07 36.65
C ALA A 60 13.20 11.38 37.17
N ARG A 61 13.37 10.07 36.92
CA ARG A 61 14.55 9.29 37.33
C ARG A 61 15.44 8.86 36.16
N ASN A 62 15.13 9.31 34.95
CA ASN A 62 15.80 8.88 33.72
C ASN A 62 15.85 7.35 33.57
N GLU A 63 14.75 6.69 33.94
CA GLU A 63 14.55 5.24 33.81
C GLU A 63 13.72 4.92 32.56
N GLY A 64 13.85 3.70 32.05
CA GLY A 64 13.05 3.20 30.93
C GLY A 64 13.75 3.37 29.58
N ASP A 65 12.99 3.13 28.53
CA ASP A 65 13.43 3.20 27.13
C ASP A 65 12.27 3.74 26.29
N ASN A 66 12.44 4.93 25.73
CA ASN A 66 11.35 5.68 25.10
C ASN A 66 11.11 5.19 23.66
N ALA A 67 9.98 4.49 23.46
CA ALA A 67 9.57 3.99 22.16
C ALA A 67 9.42 5.10 21.09
N ILE A 68 9.07 6.33 21.49
CA ILE A 68 8.90 7.46 20.56
C ILE A 68 10.24 7.81 19.89
N TYR A 69 11.34 7.76 20.64
CA TYR A 69 12.65 8.14 20.08
C TYR A 69 13.19 7.08 19.14
N LYS A 70 12.79 5.81 19.29
CA LYS A 70 13.22 4.72 18.41
C LYS A 70 12.75 4.89 16.97
N VAL A 71 11.56 5.46 16.76
CA VAL A 71 10.95 5.56 15.42
C VAL A 71 11.42 6.77 14.62
N LEU A 72 12.22 7.67 15.21
CA LEU A 72 12.58 8.93 14.54
C LEU A 72 13.40 8.69 13.27
N GLU A 73 14.38 7.78 13.32
CA GLU A 73 15.22 7.44 12.17
C GLU A 73 14.41 6.69 11.09
N ASP A 74 13.55 5.76 11.49
CA ASP A 74 12.69 5.02 10.57
C ASP A 74 11.71 5.94 9.84
N ILE A 75 11.09 6.89 10.54
CA ILE A 75 10.19 7.89 9.92
C ILE A 75 10.96 8.77 8.92
N ALA A 76 12.18 9.21 9.28
CA ALA A 76 13.02 9.97 8.36
C ALA A 76 13.36 9.15 7.11
N TRP A 77 13.68 7.87 7.28
CA TRP A 77 13.93 6.95 6.18
C TRP A 77 12.70 6.78 5.28
N PHE A 78 11.51 6.52 5.84
CA PHE A 78 10.28 6.41 5.04
C PHE A 78 9.97 7.67 4.23
N ARG A 79 10.31 8.86 4.75
CA ARG A 79 10.11 10.13 4.05
C ARG A 79 11.11 10.36 2.91
N GLU A 80 12.36 9.94 3.10
CA GLU A 80 13.47 10.31 2.22
C GLU A 80 13.92 9.19 1.28
N HIS A 81 13.46 7.95 1.51
CA HIS A 81 13.84 6.82 0.69
C HIS A 81 13.29 6.93 -0.74
N HIS A 82 14.17 6.65 -1.70
CA HIS A 82 13.83 6.58 -3.12
C HIS A 82 14.21 5.19 -3.64
N PHE A 83 13.23 4.51 -4.25
CA PHE A 83 13.49 3.24 -4.91
C PHE A 83 14.33 3.47 -6.17
N GLU A 84 15.31 2.60 -6.40
CA GLU A 84 16.20 2.67 -7.57
C GLU A 84 15.43 2.54 -8.89
N LYS A 85 14.40 1.70 -8.91
CA LYS A 85 13.58 1.46 -10.10
C LYS A 85 12.45 2.50 -10.18
N VAL A 86 12.46 3.27 -11.26
CA VAL A 86 11.44 4.28 -11.56
C VAL A 86 10.70 3.88 -12.83
N SER A 87 9.36 3.91 -12.78
CA SER A 87 8.54 3.61 -13.95
C SER A 87 8.56 4.78 -14.93
N PRO A 88 8.81 4.56 -16.24
CA PRO A 88 8.71 5.61 -17.24
C PRO A 88 7.26 6.12 -17.44
N LEU A 89 6.25 5.33 -17.04
CA LEU A 89 4.83 5.69 -17.16
C LEU A 89 4.27 6.30 -15.87
N LEU A 90 4.59 5.69 -14.72
CA LEU A 90 3.98 6.03 -13.42
C LEU A 90 4.86 6.93 -12.54
N GLY A 91 6.12 7.14 -12.95
CA GLY A 91 7.11 7.87 -12.16
C GLY A 91 7.58 7.08 -10.93
N PRO A 92 8.13 7.78 -9.92
CA PRO A 92 8.64 7.14 -8.71
C PRO A 92 7.51 6.58 -7.84
N VAL A 93 7.81 5.46 -7.17
CA VAL A 93 7.00 4.94 -6.07
C VAL A 93 7.27 5.79 -4.84
N LYS A 94 6.21 6.24 -4.18
CA LYS A 94 6.33 6.93 -2.90
C LYS A 94 6.23 5.91 -1.78
N MET A 95 7.08 6.05 -0.78
CA MET A 95 6.97 5.29 0.46
C MET A 95 6.05 5.99 1.49
N SER A 96 5.66 7.24 1.21
CA SER A 96 4.76 8.09 2.01
C SER A 96 3.72 8.80 1.15
#